data_AF-A0A3M1RQK3-F1
#
_entry.id   AF-A0A3M1RQK3-F1
#
_cell.length_a   1.000
_cell.length_b   1.000
_cell.length_c   1.000
_cell.angle_alpha   90.00
_cell.angle_beta   90.00
_cell.angle_gamma   90.00
#
_symmetry.space_group_name_H-M   'P 1'
#
loop_
_entity.id
_entity.type
_entity.pdbx_description
1 polymer ?
#
loop_
_entity_poly.entity_id
_entity_poly.type
_entity_poly.pdbx_seq_one_letter_code
_entity_poly.pdbx_strand_id
1 'polypeptide(L)' 'MGMGPLLEVKDLCIDFKMEEGILRAVDRVSFTIDRGEILGLVGESGAGKS' A
#
# COMPACT_ATOMS: atom_id res chain seq x y z
N MET A 1 27.30 2.18 -1.26
CA MET A 1 25.97 2.80 -1.03
C MET A 1 24.95 1.91 -1.71
N GLY A 2 23.90 1.48 -1.02
CA GLY A 2 22.91 0.56 -1.60
C GLY A 2 22.19 1.23 -2.77
N MET A 3 22.22 0.60 -3.95
CA MET A 3 21.72 1.16 -5.21
C MET A 3 20.22 0.90 -5.44
N GLY A 4 19.39 0.95 -4.40
CA GLY A 4 17.96 0.67 -4.52
C GLY A 4 17.13 1.40 -3.47
N PRO A 5 15.80 1.40 -3.64
CA PRO A 5 14.89 2.09 -2.72
C PRO A 5 15.00 1.50 -1.31
N LEU A 6 14.72 2.32 -0.31
CA LEU A 6 14.67 1.87 1.09
C LEU A 6 13.49 0.92 1.33
N LEU A 7 12.35 1.21 0.69
CA LEU A 7 11.15 0.38 0.67
C LEU A 7 10.68 0.20 -0.77
N GLU A 8 10.33 -1.02 -1.14
CA GLU A 8 9.67 -1.33 -2.40
C GLU A 8 8.42 -2.17 -2.10
N VAL A 9 7.26 -1.68 -2.53
CA VAL A 9 5.97 -2.37 -2.48
C VAL A 9 5.55 -2.66 -3.91
N LYS A 10 5.23 -3.92 -4.21
CA LYS A 10 4.81 -4.38 -5.53
C LYS A 10 3.50 -5.13 -5.44
N ASP A 11 2.54 -4.70 -6.24
CA ASP A 11 1.23 -5.34 -6.46
C ASP A 11 0.51 -5.75 -5.16
N LEU A 12 0.64 -4.93 -4.10
CA LEU A 12 0.06 -5.22 -2.81
C LEU A 12 -1.46 -5.36 -2.92
N CYS A 13 -1.97 -6.51 -2.50
CA CYS A 13 -3.38 -6.79 -2.38
C CYS A 13 -3.71 -7.15 -0.93
N ILE A 14 -4.76 -6.55 -0.38
CA ILE A 14 -5.28 -6.86 0.95
C ILE A 14 -6.77 -7.16 0.82
N ASP A 15 -7.13 -8.40 1.13
CA ASP A 15 -8.49 -8.91 1.05
C ASP A 15 -9.00 -9.23 2.46
N PHE A 16 -10.16 -8.69 2.82
CA PHE A 16 -10.86 -8.98 4.07
C PHE A 16 -12.04 -9.92 3.80
N LYS A 17 -12.11 -10.99 4.59
CA LYS A 17 -13.27 -11.89 4.56
C LYS A 17 -14.37 -11.33 5.46
N MET A 18 -15.55 -11.13 4.89
CA MET A 18 -16.76 -10.70 5.56
C MET A 18 -17.86 -11.75 5.39
N GLU A 19 -18.95 -11.64 6.16
CA GLU A 19 -20.09 -12.56 6.03
C GLU A 19 -20.70 -12.53 4.63
N GLU A 20 -20.70 -11.35 4.00
CA GLU A 20 -21.31 -11.07 2.70
C GLU A 20 -20.38 -11.38 1.51
N GLY A 21 -19.10 -11.69 1.76
CA GLY A 21 -18.12 -11.98 0.71
C GLY A 21 -16.70 -11.53 1.04
N ILE A 22 -15.92 -11.27 -0.01
CA ILE A 22 -14.54 -10.76 0.12
C ILE A 22 -14.53 -9.28 -0.26
N LEU A 23 -14.04 -8.43 0.63
CA LEU A 23 -13.75 -7.03 0.36
C LEU A 23 -12.28 -6.87 0.02
N ARG A 24 -11.97 -6.42 -1.19
CA ARG A 24 -10.61 -5.99 -1.55
C ARG A 24 -10.38 -4.55 -1.08
N ALA A 25 -9.61 -4.38 -0.02
CA ALA A 25 -9.31 -3.07 0.56
C ALA A 25 -8.10 -2.38 -0.08
N VAL A 26 -7.15 -3.16 -0.60
CA VAL A 26 -6.01 -2.68 -1.39
C VAL A 26 -5.93 -3.54 -2.64
N ASP A 27 -5.93 -2.94 -3.84
CA ASP A 27 -5.87 -3.66 -5.13
C ASP A 27 -4.62 -3.27 -5.92
N ARG A 28 -3.64 -4.17 -5.99
CA ARG A 28 -2.42 -4.06 -6.79
C ARG A 28 -1.70 -2.71 -6.63
N VAL A 29 -1.50 -2.27 -5.39
CA VAL A 29 -0.78 -1.02 -5.11
C VAL A 29 0.73 -1.25 -5.18
N SER A 30 1.42 -0.39 -5.93
CA SER A 30 2.88 -0.42 -6.10
C SER A 30 3.48 0.96 -5.87
N PHE A 31 4.51 1.04 -5.03
CA PHE A 31 5.28 2.27 -4.80
C PHE A 31 6.65 1.96 -4.19
N THR A 32 7.55 2.94 -4.27
CA THR A 32 8.87 2.90 -3.63
C THR A 32 9.02 4.08 -2.67
N ILE A 33 9.91 3.94 -1.69
CA ILE A 33 10.38 5.05 -0.87
C ILE A 33 11.90 4.99 -0.83
N ASP A 34 12.56 6.05 -1.26
CA ASP A 34 14.00 6.20 -1.22
C ASP A 34 14.51 6.62 0.17
N ARG A 35 15.82 6.44 0.41
CA ARG A 35 16.42 6.84 1.68
C ARG A 35 16.36 8.37 1.84
N GLY A 36 15.62 8.82 2.84
CA GLY A 36 15.43 10.25 3.13
C GLY A 36 14.21 10.88 2.44
N GLU A 37 13.47 10.09 1.65
CA GLU A 37 12.19 10.51 1.07
C GLU A 37 11.07 10.51 2.14
N ILE A 38 10.15 11.46 2.03
CA ILE A 38 8.92 11.52 2.82
C ILE A 38 7.74 11.31 1.88
N LEU A 39 7.03 10.19 2.04
CA LEU A 39 5.81 9.89 1.30
C LEU A 39 4.57 10.19 2.17
N GLY A 40 3.65 11.00 1.65
CA GLY A 40 2.35 11.27 2.28
C GLY A 40 1.23 10.46 1.63
N LEU A 41 0.58 9.59 2.40
CA LEU A 41 -0.59 8.83 1.93
C LEU A 41 -1.88 9.50 2.42
N VAL A 42 -2.68 10.02 1.48
CA VAL A 42 -3.90 10.79 1.76
C VAL A 42 -5.12 10.17 1.07
N GLY A 43 -6.30 10.38 1.65
CA GLY A 43 -7.57 9.87 1.12
C GLY A 43 -8.65 9.80 2.20
N GLU A 44 -9.90 9.61 1.79
CA GLU A 44 -11.06 9.52 2.69
C GLU A 44 -10.96 8.35 3.69
N SER A 45 -11.75 8.40 4.76
CA SER A 45 -11.87 7.28 5.69
C SER A 45 -12.30 6.01 4.95
N GLY A 46 -11.65 4.89 5.21
CA GLY A 46 -11.93 3.62 4.52
C GLY A 46 -11.22 3.38 3.18
N ALA A 47 -10.44 4.33 2.67
CA ALA A 47 -9.73 4.20 1.39
C ALA A 47 -8.53 3.22 1.38
N GLY A 48 -8.34 2.41 2.43
CA GLY A 48 -7.26 1.40 2.47
C GLY A 48 -5.86 1.93 2.84
N LYS A 49 -5.78 3.04 3.59
CA LYS A 49 -4.49 3.64 4.02
C LYS A 49 -3.86 2.99 5.26
N SER A 50 -4.63 2.26 6.07
CA SER A 50 -4.28 1.73 7.39
C SER A 50 -4.60 0.25 7.53
#